data_AF-A0A242LAP4-F1
#
_entry.id   AF-A0A242LAP4-F1
#
_cell.length_a   1.000
_cell.length_b   1.000
_cell.length_c   1.000
_cell.angle_alpha   90.00
_cell.angle_beta   90.00
_cell.angle_gamma   90.00
#
_symmetry.space_group_name_H-M   'P 1'
#
loop_
_entity.id
_entity.type
_entity.pdbx_description
1 polymer ?
#
loop_
_entity_poly.entity_id
_entity_poly.type
_entity_poly.pdbx_seq_one_letter_code
_entity_poly.pdbx_strand_id
1 'polypeptide(L)'
;MKLYRVERHGEFGFSRTYWTTELEAAKQDYEKEKEDWYDDEVYEDDTIQLVEIEVPEEVFEEFEDDSTTLQEEVMCIDPDDEEQDGYVSSYWHTKIEMKAGKNDEL
;
A
#
# COMPACT_ATOMS: atom_id res chain seq x y z
N MET A 1 12.71 10.13 -2.03
CA MET A 1 11.81 9.68 -3.12
C MET A 1 10.37 9.57 -2.63
N LYS A 2 9.37 9.66 -3.51
CA LYS A 2 7.95 9.44 -3.17
C LYS A 2 7.43 8.17 -3.83
N LEU A 3 6.66 7.38 -3.09
CA LEU A 3 5.89 6.25 -3.62
C LEU A 3 4.40 6.54 -3.49
N TYR A 4 3.64 6.07 -4.47
CA TYR A 4 2.21 6.24 -4.59
C TYR A 4 1.53 4.89 -4.76
N ARG A 5 0.37 4.69 -4.14
CA ARG A 5 -0.54 3.56 -4.42
C ARG A 5 -1.98 3.97 -4.20
N VAL A 6 -2.90 3.15 -4.69
CA VAL A 6 -4.33 3.28 -4.39
C VAL A 6 -4.70 2.27 -3.32
N GLU A 7 -5.48 2.73 -2.35
CA GLU A 7 -6.07 1.91 -1.31
C GLU A 7 -7.58 2.02 -1.37
N ARG A 8 -8.25 0.87 -1.30
CA ARG A 8 -9.70 0.71 -1.29
C ARG A 8 -10.09 -0.06 -0.05
N HIS A 9 -10.88 0.56 0.82
CA HIS A 9 -11.50 -0.07 1.98
C HIS A 9 -13.01 -0.08 1.79
N GLY A 10 -13.60 -1.26 1.59
CA GLY A 10 -15.05 -1.41 1.57
C GLY A 10 -15.55 -2.35 2.67
N GLU A 11 -16.87 -2.44 2.83
CA GLU A 11 -17.53 -3.35 3.78
C GLU A 11 -16.98 -4.80 3.69
N PHE A 12 -16.71 -5.27 2.47
CA PHE A 12 -16.29 -6.66 2.22
C PHE A 12 -14.78 -6.87 2.10
N GLY A 13 -13.96 -5.84 2.29
CA GLY A 13 -12.51 -6.03 2.36
C GLY A 13 -11.66 -4.83 1.94
N PHE A 14 -10.36 -5.08 1.95
CA PHE A 14 -9.32 -4.13 1.59
C PHE A 14 -8.60 -4.59 0.31
N SER A 15 -8.54 -3.72 -0.70
CA SER A 15 -7.68 -3.89 -1.88
C SER A 15 -6.68 -2.76 -1.98
N ARG A 16 -5.53 -3.06 -2.60
CA ARG A 16 -4.45 -2.10 -2.82
C ARG A 16 -3.74 -2.36 -4.13
N THR A 17 -3.34 -1.32 -4.83
CA THR A 17 -2.42 -1.44 -5.96
C THR A 17 -0.97 -1.54 -5.49
N TYR A 18 -0.07 -1.91 -6.39
CA TYR A 18 1.37 -1.90 -6.11
C TYR A 18 1.87 -0.47 -5.95
N TRP A 19 2.92 -0.30 -5.15
CA TRP A 19 3.61 0.98 -5.07
C TRP A 19 4.29 1.32 -6.39
N THR A 20 4.17 2.58 -6.80
CA THR A 20 4.84 3.15 -7.97
C THR A 20 5.52 4.47 -7.62
N THR A 21 6.62 4.77 -8.31
CA THR A 21 7.27 6.09 -8.27
C THR A 21 6.58 7.10 -9.19
N GLU A 22 5.68 6.65 -10.06
CA GLU A 22 5.00 7.46 -11.07
C GLU A 22 3.62 7.93 -10.59
N LEU A 23 3.52 9.22 -10.23
CA LEU A 23 2.26 9.81 -9.76
C LEU A 23 1.14 9.71 -10.82
N GLU A 24 1.45 9.90 -12.10
CA GLU A 24 0.44 9.82 -13.16
C GLU A 24 -0.10 8.40 -13.35
N ALA A 25 0.74 7.37 -13.21
CA ALA A 25 0.28 5.98 -13.21
C ALA A 25 -0.64 5.72 -12.01
N ALA A 26 -0.28 6.18 -10.82
CA ALA A 26 -1.11 6.01 -9.62
C ALA A 26 -2.46 6.76 -9.71
N LYS A 27 -2.49 7.92 -10.38
CA LYS A 27 -3.75 8.63 -10.67
C LYS A 27 -4.63 7.87 -11.66
N GLN A 28 -4.04 7.24 -12.67
CA GLN A 28 -4.78 6.40 -13.61
C GLN A 28 -5.39 5.19 -12.90
N ASP A 29 -4.60 4.52 -12.05
CA ASP A 29 -5.10 3.43 -11.20
C ASP A 29 -6.25 3.92 -10.30
N TYR A 30 -6.14 5.12 -9.73
CA TYR A 30 -7.19 5.67 -8.87
C TYR A 30 -8.50 5.89 -9.63
N GLU A 31 -8.45 6.50 -10.82
CA GLU A 31 -9.66 6.71 -11.62
C GLU A 31 -10.26 5.39 -12.10
N LYS A 32 -9.43 4.40 -12.43
CA LYS A 32 -9.88 3.05 -12.81
C LYS A 32 -10.58 2.34 -11.66
N GLU A 33 -9.93 2.27 -10.49
CA GLU A 33 -10.51 1.66 -9.29
C GLU A 33 -11.79 2.38 -8.85
N LYS A 34 -11.85 3.70 -9.02
CA LYS A 34 -13.04 4.51 -8.75
C LYS A 34 -14.18 4.21 -9.73
N GLU A 35 -13.88 4.04 -11.02
CA GLU A 35 -14.86 3.63 -12.04
C GLU A 35 -15.41 2.23 -11.73
N ASP A 36 -14.53 1.28 -11.41
CA ASP A 36 -14.91 -0.08 -10.98
C ASP A 36 -15.74 -0.04 -9.67
N TRP A 37 -15.44 0.88 -8.76
CA TRP A 37 -16.19 1.04 -7.51
C TRP A 37 -17.62 1.54 -7.75
N TYR A 38 -17.83 2.52 -8.62
CA TYR A 38 -19.17 3.08 -8.86
C TYR A 38 -20.19 2.06 -9.43
N ASP A 39 -19.73 0.91 -9.90
CA ASP A 39 -20.58 -0.20 -10.37
C ASP A 39 -21.06 -1.12 -9.22
N ASP A 40 -20.43 -1.07 -8.04
CA ASP A 40 -20.82 -1.81 -6.81
C ASP A 40 -21.73 -0.97 -5.88
N GLU A 41 -22.55 -1.61 -5.04
CA GLU A 41 -23.28 -0.93 -3.95
C GLU A 41 -22.27 -0.36 -2.94
N VAL A 42 -22.03 0.95 -3.02
CA VAL A 42 -21.11 1.68 -2.14
C VAL A 42 -21.77 1.95 -0.78
N TYR A 43 -21.16 1.49 0.29
CA TYR A 43 -21.63 1.75 1.66
C TYR A 43 -21.10 3.09 2.20
N GLU A 44 -21.67 3.58 3.29
CA GLU A 44 -21.33 4.91 3.85
C GLU A 44 -19.88 5.01 4.34
N ASP A 45 -19.29 3.89 4.76
CA ASP A 45 -17.92 3.80 5.31
C ASP A 45 -16.87 3.38 4.25
N ASP A 46 -17.29 3.19 3.01
CA ASP A 46 -16.43 2.80 1.91
C ASP A 46 -15.50 3.96 1.50
N THR A 47 -14.19 3.70 1.38
CA THR A 47 -13.19 4.73 1.03
C THR A 47 -12.22 4.25 -0.05
N ILE A 48 -12.01 5.11 -1.05
CA ILE A 48 -10.90 5.00 -2.00
C ILE A 48 -9.98 6.20 -1.83
N GLN A 49 -8.67 5.95 -1.75
CA GLN A 49 -7.68 7.01 -1.57
C GLN A 49 -6.38 6.74 -2.33
N LEU A 50 -5.77 7.81 -2.81
CA LEU A 50 -4.38 7.81 -3.30
C LEU A 50 -3.46 8.08 -2.10
N VAL A 51 -2.67 7.07 -1.72
CA VAL A 51 -1.72 7.17 -0.61
C VAL A 51 -0.34 7.51 -1.16
N GLU A 52 0.33 8.44 -0.47
CA GLU A 52 1.71 8.84 -0.75
C GLU A 52 2.56 8.62 0.50
N ILE A 53 3.77 8.07 0.29
CA ILE A 53 4.80 8.00 1.33
C ILE A 53 6.12 8.56 0.83
N GLU A 54 6.89 9.12 1.76
CA GLU A 54 8.25 9.58 1.52
C GLU A 54 9.25 8.51 1.96
N VAL A 55 10.06 8.02 1.01
CA VAL A 55 11.09 7.01 1.24
C VAL A 55 12.47 7.68 1.12
N PRO A 56 13.37 7.52 2.11
CA PRO A 56 14.73 8.05 2.05
C PRO A 56 15.49 7.52 0.83
N GLU A 57 16.29 8.36 0.18
CA GLU A 57 17.07 7.98 -1.02
C GLU A 57 18.09 6.87 -0.72
N GLU A 58 18.65 6.84 0.50
CA GLU A 58 19.57 5.79 0.97
C GLU A 58 18.94 4.39 0.91
N VAL A 59 17.63 4.28 1.14
CA VAL A 59 16.91 3.00 1.03
C VAL A 59 16.82 2.58 -0.44
N PHE A 60 16.66 3.54 -1.36
CA PHE A 60 16.43 3.28 -2.78
C PHE A 60 17.70 2.98 -3.57
N GLU A 61 18.85 3.55 -3.21
CA GLU A 61 20.14 3.20 -3.83
C GLU A 61 20.47 1.70 -3.68
N GLU A 62 19.99 1.06 -2.60
CA GLU A 62 20.08 -0.39 -2.42
C GLU A 62 19.08 -1.20 -3.30
N PHE A 63 18.07 -0.54 -3.90
CA PHE A 63 17.03 -1.15 -4.76
C PHE A 63 17.32 -1.11 -6.26
N GLU A 64 18.16 -0.19 -6.73
CA GLU A 64 18.51 -0.11 -8.16
C GLU A 64 19.40 -1.28 -8.64
N ASP A 65 19.93 -2.09 -7.74
CA ASP A 65 20.64 -3.32 -8.06
C ASP A 65 19.62 -4.45 -8.31
N ASP A 66 19.52 -4.85 -9.59
CA ASP A 66 18.47 -5.71 -10.13
C ASP A 66 18.23 -7.00 -9.30
N SER A 67 16.95 -7.30 -9.03
CA SER A 67 16.35 -8.48 -8.36
C SER A 67 15.81 -8.31 -6.93
N THR A 68 15.90 -7.13 -6.33
CA THR A 68 15.50 -6.93 -4.92
C THR A 68 14.02 -6.56 -4.77
N THR A 69 13.28 -7.19 -3.84
CA THR A 69 11.90 -6.78 -3.50
C THR A 69 11.93 -5.88 -2.26
N LEU A 70 11.41 -4.67 -2.35
CA LEU A 70 11.28 -3.75 -1.21
C LEU A 70 10.07 -4.17 -0.40
N GLN A 71 10.33 -4.75 0.76
CA GLN A 71 9.30 -5.05 1.74
C GLN A 71 9.58 -4.28 3.02
N GLU A 72 8.65 -3.40 3.41
CA GLU A 72 8.66 -2.76 4.73
C GLU A 72 7.49 -3.31 5.53
N GLU A 73 7.77 -3.83 6.72
CA GLU A 73 6.76 -4.30 7.66
C GLU A 73 6.80 -3.45 8.93
N VAL A 74 5.62 -3.07 9.42
CA VAL A 74 5.47 -2.37 10.69
C VAL A 74 4.71 -3.26 11.65
N MET A 75 5.15 -3.27 12.91
CA MET A 75 4.44 -3.96 13.98
C MET A 75 3.34 -3.03 14.48
N CYS A 76 2.10 -3.39 14.17
CA CYS A 76 0.91 -2.69 14.64
C CYS A 76 0.48 -3.27 15.98
N ILE A 77 0.23 -2.38 16.93
CA ILE A 77 -0.41 -2.72 18.20
C ILE A 77 -1.92 -2.64 17.98
N ASP A 78 -2.65 -3.68 18.38
CA ASP A 78 -4.11 -3.69 18.31
C ASP A 78 -4.67 -2.60 19.24
N PRO A 79 -5.33 -1.55 18.71
CA PRO A 79 -5.80 -0.43 19.52
C PRO A 79 -7.02 -0.77 20.38
N ASP A 80 -7.73 -1.86 20.05
CA ASP A 80 -8.94 -2.30 20.75
C ASP A 80 -8.64 -3.41 21.77
N ASP A 81 -7.39 -3.86 21.86
CA ASP A 81 -6.98 -4.86 22.84
C ASP A 81 -6.82 -4.22 24.22
N GLU A 82 -7.78 -4.50 25.12
CA GLU A 82 -7.68 -4.12 26.52
C GLU A 82 -6.48 -4.87 27.13
N GLU A 83 -5.45 -4.15 27.59
CA GLU A 83 -4.27 -4.72 28.26
C GLU A 83 -4.70 -5.81 29.28
N GLN A 84 -4.60 -7.08 28.87
CA GLN A 84 -4.82 -8.22 29.74
C GLN A 84 -3.47 -8.77 30.16
N ASP A 85 -3.22 -8.73 31.47
CA ASP A 85 -2.03 -9.29 32.11
C ASP A 85 -0.68 -8.76 31.59
N GLY A 86 -0.65 -7.53 31.07
CA GLY A 86 0.57 -6.86 30.61
C GLY A 86 1.07 -7.35 29.25
N TYR A 87 0.24 -8.06 28.49
CA TYR A 87 0.46 -8.38 27.09
C TYR A 87 -0.48 -7.55 26.23
N VAL A 88 0.04 -7.10 25.08
CA VAL A 88 -0.76 -6.42 24.05
C VAL A 88 -0.62 -7.22 22.76
N SER A 89 -1.74 -7.52 22.14
CA SER A 89 -1.80 -8.16 20.83
C SER A 89 -1.14 -7.25 19.79
N SER A 90 -0.21 -7.81 19.03
CA SER A 90 0.46 -7.11 17.94
C SER A 90 0.48 -7.97 16.70
N TYR A 91 0.36 -7.35 15.53
CA TYR A 91 0.47 -8.03 14.25
C TYR A 91 1.45 -7.29 13.33
N TRP A 92 2.13 -8.06 12.48
CA TRP A 92 2.96 -7.50 11.42
C TRP A 92 2.06 -7.08 10.26
N HIS A 93 2.18 -5.82 9.84
CA HIS A 93 1.48 -5.26 8.70
C HIS A 93 2.49 -4.89 7.61
N THR A 94 2.33 -5.48 6.42
CA THR A 94 3.14 -5.12 5.26
C THR A 94 2.73 -3.73 4.77
N LYS A 95 3.59 -2.75 5.05
CA LYS A 95 3.43 -1.34 4.71
C LYS A 95 3.83 -1.09 3.25
N ILE A 96 5.00 -1.59 2.84
CA ILE A 96 5.51 -1.49 1.47
C ILE A 96 5.77 -2.90 0.93
N GLU A 97 5.35 -3.14 -0.31
CA GLU A 97 5.78 -4.27 -1.13
C GLU A 97 5.95 -3.78 -2.57
N MET A 98 7.18 -3.76 -3.07
CA MET A 98 7.50 -3.31 -4.43
C MET A 98 8.56 -4.24 -5.02
N LYS A 99 8.31 -4.81 -6.19
CA LYS A 99 9.30 -5.63 -6.89
C LYS A 99 10.21 -4.72 -7.70
N ALA A 100 11.53 -4.78 -7.49
CA ALA A 100 12.45 -4.18 -8.44
C ALA A 100 12.46 -5.00 -9.73
N GLY A 101 12.61 -4.30 -10.84
CA GLY A 101 12.81 -4.88 -12.15
C GLY A 101 12.60 -3.85 -13.24
N LYS A 102 13.63 -3.62 -14.05
CA LYS A 102 13.37 -3.28 -15.44
C LYS A 102 12.54 -4.43 -16.01
N ASN A 103 11.35 -4.13 -16.51
CA ASN A 103 10.78 -4.97 -17.55
C ASN A 103 11.75 -4.85 -18.74
N ASP A 104 12.76 -5.73 -18.80
CA ASP A 104 13.44 -6.01 -20.05
C ASP A 104 12.36 -6.60 -20.96
N GLU A 105 11.73 -5.72 -21.75
CA GLU A 105 10.93 -6.10 -22.91
C GLU A 105 11.87 -6.88 -23.85
N LEU A 106 11.78 -8.22 -23.78
CA LEU A 106 12.40 -9.16 -24.71
C LEU A 106 11.62 -9.23 -26.04
#